data_AF-A0A423EQP7-F1
#
_entry.id   AF-A0A423EQP7-F1
#
_cell.length_a   1.000
_cell.length_b   1.000
_cell.length_c   1.000
_cell.angle_alpha   90.00
_cell.angle_beta   90.00
_cell.angle_gamma   90.00
#
_symmetry.space_group_name_H-M   'P 1'
#
loop_
_entity.id
_entity.type
_entity.pdbx_description
1 polymer ?
#
loop_
_entity_poly.entity_id
_entity_poly.type
_entity_poly.pdbx_seq_one_letter_code
_entity_poly.pdbx_strand_id
1 'polypeptide(L)'
;MLHSIVGMFFGSLEFVPSSKNEAVQIPAIPQIQKVQSAYRIKEDSAIPLALPGQIALGGAAIALDEFDAHLEEYIALHLDDGSSLFKRVGAKLPAPLQHLRQFESIGGLGVSDVLAIGCEHNGLRRVIHAVSIIGVLYR
;
A
#
# COMPACT_ATOMS: atom_id res chain seq x y z
N MET A 1 27.14 -9.94 -17.21
CA MET A 1 26.34 -10.53 -16.13
C MET A 1 24.99 -9.84 -16.16
N LEU A 2 23.89 -10.55 -16.34
CA LEU A 2 22.56 -9.95 -16.37
C LEU A 2 22.02 -9.92 -14.94
N HIS A 3 21.72 -8.73 -14.42
CA HIS A 3 21.06 -8.61 -13.12
C HIS A 3 19.55 -8.80 -13.32
N SER A 4 18.94 -9.77 -12.65
CA SER A 4 17.49 -9.94 -12.67
C SER A 4 16.84 -8.98 -11.69
N ILE A 5 15.84 -8.22 -12.14
CA ILE A 5 14.99 -7.43 -11.25
C ILE A 5 14.06 -8.40 -10.52
N VAL A 6 14.17 -8.47 -9.20
CA VAL A 6 13.37 -9.37 -8.35
C VAL A 6 12.24 -8.67 -7.61
N GLY A 7 12.16 -7.35 -7.70
CA GLY A 7 11.18 -6.54 -7.00
C GLY A 7 11.50 -5.06 -7.05
N MET A 8 10.72 -4.28 -6.32
CA MET A 8 10.87 -2.84 -6.19
C MET A 8 10.44 -2.37 -4.79
N PHE A 9 11.07 -1.30 -4.31
CA PHE A 9 10.59 -0.56 -3.14
C PHE A 9 9.81 0.68 -3.60
N PHE A 10 8.82 1.08 -2.81
CA PHE A 10 8.03 2.28 -3.01
C PHE A 10 8.55 3.42 -2.14
N GLY A 11 8.24 4.65 -2.56
CA GLY A 11 8.66 5.87 -1.89
C GLY A 11 10.02 6.38 -2.33
N SER A 12 10.42 7.50 -1.75
CA SER A 12 11.70 8.14 -2.01
C SER A 12 12.85 7.47 -1.26
N LEU A 13 14.02 7.42 -1.89
CA LEU A 13 15.26 7.17 -1.16
C LEU A 13 15.50 8.32 -0.18
N GLU A 14 16.01 8.02 1.02
CA GLU A 14 16.42 9.02 2.00
C GLU A 14 17.60 9.90 1.51
N PHE A 15 18.22 9.52 0.39
CA PHE A 15 19.24 10.28 -0.31
C PHE A 15 19.02 10.21 -1.82
N VAL A 16 19.40 11.28 -2.53
CA VAL A 16 19.42 11.29 -3.99
C VAL A 16 20.80 10.83 -4.45
N PRO A 17 20.93 9.75 -5.26
CA PRO A 17 22.22 9.33 -5.79
C PRO A 17 22.83 10.45 -6.64
N SER A 18 24.09 10.80 -6.38
CA SER A 18 24.78 11.92 -7.06
C SER A 18 25.30 11.60 -8.48
N SER A 19 24.80 10.55 -9.11
CA SER A 19 25.29 10.08 -10.41
C SER A 19 24.41 10.57 -11.57
N LYS A 20 25.03 10.74 -12.73
CA LYS A 20 24.33 10.95 -14.02
C LYS A 20 23.97 9.64 -14.73
N ASN A 21 24.34 8.50 -14.16
CA ASN A 21 24.02 7.19 -14.72
C ASN A 21 22.54 6.85 -14.48
N GLU A 22 21.95 6.10 -15.42
CA GLU A 22 20.56 5.63 -15.34
C GLU A 22 20.30 4.71 -14.13
N ALA A 23 21.31 3.94 -13.72
CA ALA A 23 21.26 3.11 -12.53
C ALA A 23 22.55 3.23 -11.72
N VAL A 24 22.41 3.26 -10.40
CA VAL A 24 23.52 3.32 -9.45
C VAL A 24 23.38 2.18 -8.46
N GLN A 25 24.45 1.44 -8.25
CA GLN A 25 24.49 0.44 -7.19
C GLN A 25 24.51 1.15 -5.82
N ILE A 26 23.51 0.83 -5.01
CA ILE A 26 23.44 1.31 -3.63
C ILE A 26 23.96 0.18 -2.72
N PRO A 27 24.97 0.42 -1.87
CA PRO A 27 25.58 -0.63 -1.06
C PRO A 27 24.66 -1.12 0.08
N ALA A 28 23.77 -0.26 0.57
CA ALA A 28 22.80 -0.62 1.60
C ALA A 28 21.50 0.19 1.44
N ILE A 29 20.36 -0.48 1.62
CA ILE A 29 19.03 0.12 1.56
C ILE A 29 18.38 -0.06 2.94
N PRO A 30 18.48 0.91 3.86
CA PRO A 30 17.90 0.82 5.20
C PRO A 30 16.39 0.52 5.20
N GLN A 31 15.68 0.92 4.14
CA GLN A 31 14.25 0.67 3.97
C GLN A 31 13.91 -0.83 4.04
N ILE A 32 14.83 -1.73 3.71
CA ILE A 32 14.58 -3.18 3.83
C ILE A 32 14.34 -3.61 5.29
N GLN A 33 14.95 -2.90 6.25
CA GLN A 33 14.78 -3.18 7.68
C GLN A 33 13.40 -2.72 8.19
N LYS A 34 12.70 -1.88 7.42
CA LYS A 34 11.35 -1.41 7.76
C LYS A 34 10.27 -2.46 7.41
N VAL A 35 10.60 -3.55 6.72
CA VAL A 35 9.67 -4.63 6.41
C VAL A 35 9.31 -5.39 7.69
N GLN A 36 8.02 -5.44 8.02
CA GLN A 36 7.48 -6.10 9.21
C GLN A 36 6.51 -7.24 8.87
N SER A 37 5.92 -7.20 7.66
CA SER A 37 4.96 -8.21 7.20
C SER A 37 5.06 -8.43 5.70
N ALA A 38 4.45 -9.51 5.21
CA ALA A 38 4.42 -9.85 3.79
C ALA A 38 3.04 -10.40 3.41
N TYR A 39 2.55 -9.99 2.24
CA TYR A 39 1.23 -10.34 1.74
C TYR A 39 1.33 -10.93 0.34
N ARG A 40 0.70 -12.08 0.13
CA ARG A 40 0.58 -12.64 -1.23
C ARG A 40 -0.55 -11.92 -1.96
N ILE A 41 -0.23 -11.32 -3.11
CA ILE A 41 -1.20 -10.67 -3.98
C ILE A 41 -2.12 -11.74 -4.56
N LYS A 42 -3.43 -11.50 -4.47
CA LYS A 42 -4.47 -12.35 -5.03
C LYS A 42 -5.23 -11.55 -6.09
N GLU A 43 -5.62 -12.23 -7.16
CA GLU A 43 -6.45 -11.65 -8.22
C GLU A 43 -5.83 -10.36 -8.80
N ASP A 44 -6.64 -9.52 -9.43
CA ASP A 44 -6.19 -8.32 -10.13
C ASP A 44 -6.11 -7.10 -9.21
N SER A 45 -5.96 -7.31 -7.89
CA SER A 45 -6.10 -6.26 -6.86
C SER A 45 -5.09 -5.12 -6.97
N ALA A 46 -4.01 -5.33 -7.72
CA ALA A 46 -2.89 -4.40 -7.80
C ALA A 46 -2.33 -4.19 -9.21
N ILE A 47 -3.02 -4.64 -10.27
CA ILE A 47 -2.49 -4.52 -11.64
C ILE A 47 -2.55 -3.06 -12.09
N PRO A 48 -1.46 -2.47 -12.64
CA PRO A 48 -0.22 -3.12 -13.08
C PRO A 48 0.95 -3.04 -12.08
N LEU A 49 0.75 -2.50 -10.88
CA LEU A 49 1.79 -2.36 -9.85
C LEU A 49 2.33 -3.73 -9.39
N ALA A 50 1.45 -4.70 -9.18
CA ALA A 50 1.78 -6.06 -8.81
C ALA A 50 0.83 -7.06 -9.45
N LEU A 51 1.37 -8.22 -9.81
CA LEU A 51 0.65 -9.34 -10.42
C LEU A 51 0.20 -10.36 -9.36
N PRO A 52 -0.85 -11.15 -9.65
CA PRO A 52 -1.23 -12.28 -8.81
C PRO A 52 -0.04 -13.17 -8.47
N GLY A 53 0.06 -13.60 -7.21
CA GLY A 53 1.12 -14.48 -6.71
C GLY A 53 2.37 -13.77 -6.20
N GLN A 54 2.60 -12.51 -6.58
CA GLN A 54 3.69 -11.68 -6.08
C GLN A 54 3.52 -11.34 -4.58
N ILE A 55 4.57 -10.81 -3.95
CA ILE A 55 4.58 -10.54 -2.51
C ILE A 55 4.67 -9.03 -2.28
N ALA A 56 3.64 -8.43 -1.71
CA ALA A 56 3.72 -7.07 -1.16
C ALA A 56 4.42 -7.08 0.19
N LEU A 57 5.32 -6.11 0.39
CA LEU A 57 6.11 -5.94 1.60
C LEU A 57 5.45 -4.89 2.49
N GLY A 58 4.93 -5.31 3.64
CA GLY A 58 4.30 -4.44 4.62
C GLY A 58 5.32 -3.83 5.57
N GLY A 59 5.24 -2.52 5.74
CA GLY A 59 6.00 -1.74 6.70
C GLY A 59 5.27 -1.58 8.04
N ALA A 60 5.32 -0.36 8.58
CA ALA A 60 4.66 -0.03 9.84
C ALA A 60 3.12 -0.05 9.70
N ALA A 61 2.47 -0.35 10.83
CA ALA A 61 1.04 -0.13 10.98
C ALA A 61 0.72 1.37 10.90
N ILE A 62 -0.40 1.71 10.26
CA ILE A 62 -0.93 3.07 10.18
C ILE A 62 -2.10 3.19 11.16
N ALA A 63 -2.07 4.20 12.02
CA ALA A 63 -3.18 4.47 12.91
C ALA A 63 -4.40 4.95 12.10
N LEU A 64 -5.61 4.52 12.50
CA LEU A 64 -6.82 4.74 11.70
C LEU A 64 -7.21 6.23 11.59
N ASP A 65 -6.74 7.07 12.51
CA ASP A 65 -6.91 8.52 12.51
C ASP A 65 -5.81 9.26 11.71
N GLU A 66 -4.75 8.58 11.27
CA GLU A 66 -3.60 9.18 10.59
C GLU A 66 -3.65 9.04 9.06
N PHE A 67 -4.71 8.49 8.47
CA PHE A 67 -4.80 8.32 7.00
C PHE A 67 -4.61 9.61 6.19
N ASP A 68 -4.92 10.78 6.76
CA ASP A 68 -4.69 12.06 6.08
C ASP A 68 -3.19 12.35 5.84
N ALA A 69 -2.29 11.80 6.67
CA ALA A 69 -0.84 11.90 6.47
C ALA A 69 -0.28 10.90 5.44
N HIS A 70 -1.08 9.89 5.09
CA HIS A 70 -0.71 8.78 4.20
C HIS A 70 -1.47 8.82 2.86
N LEU A 71 -1.97 9.99 2.45
CA LEU A 71 -2.66 10.14 1.16
C LEU A 71 -1.77 9.65 0.01
N GLU A 72 -2.38 8.98 -0.96
CA GLU A 72 -1.73 8.38 -2.13
C GLU A 72 -0.76 7.22 -1.82
N GLU A 73 -0.55 6.87 -0.54
CA GLU A 73 0.27 5.72 -0.18
C GLU A 73 -0.44 4.39 -0.45
N TYR A 74 0.35 3.38 -0.76
CA TYR A 74 -0.12 2.00 -0.93
C TYR A 74 -0.28 1.32 0.42
N ILE A 75 -1.39 0.61 0.61
CA ILE A 75 -1.76 0.09 1.92
C ILE A 75 -2.47 -1.25 1.85
N ALA A 76 -2.13 -2.15 2.78
CA ALA A 76 -2.93 -3.33 3.07
C ALA A 76 -3.92 -3.01 4.18
N LEU A 77 -5.21 -3.16 3.88
CA LEU A 77 -6.31 -3.00 4.82
C LEU A 77 -6.77 -4.37 5.30
N HIS A 78 -7.08 -4.47 6.58
CA HIS A 78 -7.79 -5.60 7.17
C HIS A 78 -9.15 -5.13 7.62
N LEU A 79 -10.18 -5.87 7.23
CA LEU A 79 -11.57 -5.52 7.47
C LEU A 79 -12.18 -6.37 8.58
N ASP A 80 -13.29 -5.90 9.13
CA ASP A 80 -14.06 -6.56 10.17
C ASP A 80 -14.65 -7.92 9.75
N ASP A 81 -14.90 -8.13 8.46
CA ASP A 81 -15.32 -9.41 7.88
C ASP A 81 -14.17 -10.43 7.71
N GLY A 82 -12.95 -10.08 8.13
CA GLY A 82 -11.77 -10.92 8.04
C GLY A 82 -11.10 -10.90 6.66
N SER A 83 -11.64 -10.16 5.69
CA SER A 83 -11.00 -9.96 4.39
C SER A 83 -9.88 -8.90 4.48
N SER A 84 -8.98 -8.95 3.49
CA SER A 84 -7.93 -7.95 3.33
C SER A 84 -7.96 -7.36 1.93
N LEU A 85 -7.70 -6.06 1.82
CA LEU A 85 -7.64 -5.34 0.55
C LEU A 85 -6.26 -4.71 0.37
N PHE A 86 -5.78 -4.69 -0.88
CA PHE A 86 -4.61 -3.89 -1.25
C PHE A 86 -5.07 -2.70 -2.09
N LYS A 87 -4.86 -1.47 -1.60
CA LYS A 87 -5.41 -0.24 -2.17
C LYS A 87 -4.43 0.92 -2.04
N ARG A 88 -4.82 2.07 -2.63
CA ARG A 88 -4.20 3.37 -2.37
C ARG A 88 -5.10 4.22 -1.47
N VAL A 89 -4.52 4.93 -0.52
CA VAL A 89 -5.28 5.81 0.40
C VAL A 89 -5.81 7.02 -0.36
N GLY A 90 -7.13 7.19 -0.38
CA GLY A 90 -7.80 8.36 -0.94
C GLY A 90 -8.35 9.31 0.13
N ALA A 91 -9.14 10.27 -0.31
CA ALA A 91 -9.72 11.30 0.55
C ALA A 91 -10.83 10.76 1.47
N LYS A 92 -10.95 11.36 2.65
CA LYS A 92 -12.16 11.24 3.49
C LYS A 92 -13.34 11.93 2.81
N LEU A 93 -14.55 11.43 3.06
CA LEU A 93 -15.75 12.08 2.55
C LEU A 93 -16.03 13.42 3.27
N PRO A 94 -16.75 14.36 2.64
CA PRO A 94 -17.18 15.60 3.28
C PRO A 94 -18.07 15.36 4.50
N ALA A 95 -18.20 16.38 5.35
CA ALA A 95 -19.14 16.35 6.47
C ALA A 95 -20.58 16.10 5.97
N PRO A 96 -21.40 15.28 6.69
CA PRO A 96 -21.13 14.67 8.00
C PRO A 96 -20.45 13.28 7.94
N LEU A 97 -20.00 12.81 6.78
CA LEU A 97 -19.53 11.43 6.55
C LEU A 97 -18.00 11.28 6.67
N GLN A 98 -17.34 12.13 7.46
CA GLN A 98 -15.87 12.16 7.54
C GLN A 98 -15.24 10.88 8.11
N HIS A 99 -16.03 10.03 8.76
CA HIS A 99 -15.62 8.68 9.18
C HIS A 99 -15.56 7.68 8.03
N LEU A 100 -16.04 8.04 6.84
CA LEU A 100 -15.91 7.24 5.62
C LEU A 100 -14.75 7.75 4.79
N ARG A 101 -13.99 6.81 4.21
CA ARG A 101 -12.84 7.14 3.36
C ARG A 101 -12.86 6.35 2.06
N GLN A 102 -12.48 7.03 0.98
CA GLN A 102 -12.23 6.42 -0.31
C GLN A 102 -10.85 5.74 -0.32
N PHE A 103 -10.81 4.52 -0.82
CA PHE A 103 -9.59 3.78 -1.11
C PHE A 103 -9.60 3.44 -2.59
N GLU A 104 -8.62 3.96 -3.30
CA GLU A 104 -8.56 3.87 -4.75
C GLU A 104 -8.01 2.53 -5.18
N SER A 105 -8.45 2.09 -6.36
CA SER A 105 -7.80 0.99 -7.02
C SER A 105 -6.39 1.35 -7.45
N ILE A 106 -5.52 0.36 -7.40
CA ILE A 106 -4.16 0.50 -7.89
C ILE A 106 -4.20 0.29 -9.40
N GLY A 107 -3.60 1.20 -10.17
CA GLY A 107 -3.50 1.07 -11.62
C GLY A 107 -4.76 1.36 -12.43
N GLY A 108 -5.84 1.79 -11.79
CA GLY A 108 -7.10 2.19 -12.45
C GLY A 108 -7.92 1.04 -13.04
N LEU A 109 -7.51 -0.22 -12.84
CA LEU A 109 -8.21 -1.40 -13.35
C LEU A 109 -9.16 -2.02 -12.31
N GLY A 110 -8.98 -1.71 -11.03
CA GLY A 110 -9.84 -2.22 -9.95
C GLY A 110 -10.96 -1.25 -9.57
N VAL A 111 -11.82 -1.70 -8.65
CA VAL A 111 -12.89 -0.90 -8.05
C VAL A 111 -12.34 -0.04 -6.91
N SER A 112 -12.76 1.22 -6.81
CA SER A 112 -12.52 2.05 -5.62
C SER A 112 -13.54 1.70 -4.54
N ASP A 113 -13.09 1.56 -3.30
CA ASP A 113 -13.93 1.19 -2.15
C ASP A 113 -14.16 2.40 -1.24
N VAL A 114 -15.35 2.50 -0.65
CA VAL A 114 -15.61 3.41 0.48
C VAL A 114 -15.76 2.56 1.73
N LEU A 115 -14.94 2.82 2.74
CA LEU A 115 -14.90 2.03 3.96
C LEU A 115 -15.08 2.92 5.19
N ALA A 116 -15.65 2.34 6.24
CA ALA A 116 -15.81 3.01 7.53
C ALA A 116 -14.52 2.92 8.34
N ILE A 117 -14.11 4.04 8.92
CA ILE A 117 -12.87 4.21 9.69
C ILE A 117 -13.22 4.45 11.16
N GLY A 118 -12.77 3.56 12.05
CA GLY A 118 -12.88 3.73 13.50
C GLY A 118 -14.30 3.62 14.08
N CYS A 119 -15.36 3.63 13.27
CA CYS A 119 -16.74 3.41 13.70
C CYS A 119 -17.52 2.56 12.70
N GLU A 120 -18.66 2.02 13.13
CA GLU A 120 -19.55 1.23 12.29
C GLU A 120 -20.42 2.12 11.42
N HIS A 121 -20.68 1.67 10.19
CA HIS A 121 -21.63 2.32 9.30
C HIS A 121 -22.44 1.26 8.57
N ASN A 122 -23.76 1.32 8.68
CA ASN A 122 -24.64 0.33 8.07
C ASN A 122 -24.40 0.21 6.57
N GLY A 123 -24.16 -1.01 6.11
CA GLY A 123 -23.92 -1.33 4.70
C GLY A 123 -22.49 -1.13 4.22
N LEU A 124 -21.55 -0.71 5.07
CA LEU A 124 -20.13 -0.58 4.73
C LEU A 124 -19.25 -1.40 5.67
N ARG A 125 -18.24 -2.05 5.08
CA ARG A 125 -17.19 -2.77 5.83
C ARG A 125 -16.33 -1.79 6.61
N ARG A 126 -15.88 -2.19 7.80
CA ARG A 126 -15.05 -1.36 8.68
C ARG A 126 -13.60 -1.76 8.60
N VAL A 127 -12.71 -0.78 8.50
CA VAL A 127 -11.26 -1.00 8.63
C VAL A 127 -10.91 -1.22 10.10
N ILE A 128 -10.29 -2.35 10.41
CA ILE A 128 -9.84 -2.70 11.77
C ILE A 128 -8.33 -2.54 11.93
N HIS A 129 -7.57 -2.68 10.85
CA HIS A 129 -6.12 -2.56 10.85
C HIS A 129 -5.62 -2.17 9.47
N ALA A 130 -4.51 -1.43 9.42
CA ALA A 130 -3.94 -0.94 8.18
C ALA A 130 -2.41 -0.92 8.27
N VAL A 131 -1.75 -1.33 7.19
CA VAL A 131 -0.29 -1.47 7.11
C VAL A 131 0.21 -0.86 5.82
N SER A 132 1.18 0.04 5.90
CA SER A 132 1.83 0.63 4.72
C SER A 132 2.47 -0.46 3.87
N ILE A 133 2.29 -0.41 2.55
CA ILE A 133 3.02 -1.27 1.62
C ILE A 133 4.20 -0.48 1.07
N ILE A 134 5.41 -0.97 1.32
CA ILE A 134 6.66 -0.28 1.02
C ILE A 134 7.42 -0.92 -0.15
N GLY A 135 6.90 -1.98 -0.75
CA GLY A 135 7.49 -2.61 -1.93
C GLY A 135 6.78 -3.87 -2.36
N VAL A 136 7.25 -4.46 -3.45
CA VAL A 136 6.76 -5.71 -4.04
C VAL A 136 7.93 -6.57 -4.50
N LEU A 137 7.86 -7.88 -4.24
CA LEU A 137 8.73 -8.89 -4.82
C LEU A 137 8.01 -9.65 -5.92
N TYR A 138 8.68 -9.85 -7.05
CA TYR A 138 8.13 -10.43 -8.26
C TYR A 138 8.23 -11.96 -8.33
N ARG A 139 8.93 -12.58 -7.37
CA ARG A 139 9.20 -14.03 -7.32
C ARG A 139 8.66 -14.65 -6.03
#